data_AF-A0A0P8Y909-F1
#
_entry.id   AF-A0A0P8Y909-F1
#
_cell.length_a   1.000
_cell.length_b   1.000
_cell.length_c   1.000
_cell.angle_alpha   90.00
_cell.angle_beta   90.00
_cell.angle_gamma   90.00
#
_symmetry.space_group_name_H-M   'P 1'
#
loop_
_entity.id
_entity.type
_entity.pdbx_description
1 polymer ?
#
loop_
_entity_poly.entity_id
_entity_poly.type
_entity_poly.pdbx_seq_one_letter_code
_entity_poly.pdbx_strand_id
1 'polypeptide(L)'
;MSLPNYGTTFALWRKGDTAVWHDYTHHAFVEGLRDGSLPNAAFLHYLVQDYVFLIHFSRAWSLGVEKAETLNEMRVCAATVDALVNHEMSLHVKTCAAAGIDEATLFNAVEEFENLAYTRYVMDAGLQGDFQDLMAALAPCCFGYGEIGLRLAETAVADTPYREWITTYADVDYQSVMVTVGQMIDAAIKRRLGDDPA
;
A
#
# COMPACT_ATOMS: atom_id res chain seq x y z
N MET A 1 -8.61 7.68 18.20
CA MET A 1 -9.04 8.39 16.97
C MET A 1 -9.92 7.47 16.16
N SER A 2 -10.84 7.99 15.35
CA SER A 2 -11.59 7.12 14.42
C SER A 2 -10.64 6.67 13.33
N LEU A 3 -10.58 5.37 13.08
CA LEU A 3 -9.87 4.81 11.95
C LEU A 3 -10.35 5.48 10.64
N PRO A 4 -9.46 5.72 9.68
CA PRO A 4 -9.85 6.24 8.37
C PRO A 4 -10.93 5.34 7.75
N ASN A 5 -11.99 5.96 7.23
CA ASN A 5 -13.08 5.22 6.60
C ASN A 5 -12.73 4.88 5.14
N TYR A 6 -12.07 3.74 4.95
CA TYR A 6 -11.76 3.18 3.63
C TYR A 6 -12.89 2.31 3.04
N GLY A 7 -14.13 2.55 3.45
CA GLY A 7 -15.31 1.83 2.96
C GLY A 7 -15.76 0.68 3.86
N THR A 8 -16.99 0.24 3.63
CA THR A 8 -17.67 -0.75 4.47
C THR A 8 -17.14 -2.15 4.19
N THR A 9 -16.87 -2.48 2.94
CA THR A 9 -16.35 -3.80 2.53
C THR A 9 -15.02 -4.08 3.19
N PHE A 10 -14.07 -3.15 3.09
CA PHE A 10 -12.76 -3.34 3.71
C PHE A 10 -12.86 -3.42 5.24
N ALA A 11 -13.75 -2.64 5.86
CA ALA A 11 -14.00 -2.74 7.30
C ALA A 11 -14.50 -4.14 7.71
N LEU A 12 -15.32 -4.80 6.87
CA LEU A 12 -15.76 -6.18 7.10
C LEU A 12 -14.61 -7.18 6.93
N TRP A 13 -13.82 -7.08 5.85
CA TRP A 13 -12.66 -7.96 5.64
C TRP A 13 -11.68 -7.87 6.81
N ARG A 14 -11.33 -6.65 7.22
CA ARG A 14 -10.41 -6.40 8.34
C ARG A 14 -10.97 -6.90 9.68
N LYS A 15 -12.29 -6.90 9.87
CA LYS A 15 -12.93 -7.44 11.08
C LYS A 15 -12.75 -8.96 11.18
N GLY A 16 -12.58 -9.66 10.06
CA GLY A 16 -12.26 -11.09 10.03
C GLY A 16 -10.91 -11.42 10.65
N ASP A 17 -9.90 -10.54 10.49
CA ASP A 17 -8.50 -10.81 10.84
C ASP A 17 -7.87 -9.71 11.73
N THR A 18 -8.62 -9.24 12.74
CA THR A 18 -8.20 -8.11 13.59
C THR A 18 -6.84 -8.26 14.26
N ALA A 19 -6.47 -9.46 14.71
CA ALA A 19 -5.17 -9.71 15.35
C ALA A 19 -4.01 -9.56 14.35
N VAL A 20 -4.15 -10.17 13.17
CA VAL A 20 -3.13 -10.08 12.09
C VAL A 20 -3.01 -8.64 11.61
N TRP A 21 -4.14 -7.93 11.47
CA TRP A 21 -4.13 -6.51 11.11
C TRP A 21 -3.38 -5.66 12.13
N HIS A 22 -3.62 -5.90 13.43
CA HIS A 22 -2.92 -5.18 14.49
C HIS A 22 -1.41 -5.47 14.44
N ASP A 23 -1.01 -6.73 14.29
CA ASP A 23 0.40 -7.12 14.20
C ASP A 23 1.10 -6.50 13.00
N TYR A 24 0.41 -6.37 11.86
CA TYR A 24 0.91 -5.66 10.69
C TYR A 24 1.07 -4.15 10.99
N THR A 25 0.02 -3.47 11.45
CA THR A 25 0.03 -2.01 11.60
C THR A 25 0.82 -1.53 12.81
N HIS A 26 1.14 -2.40 13.77
CA HIS A 26 1.92 -2.11 14.98
C HIS A 26 3.19 -2.96 15.09
N HIS A 27 3.68 -3.48 13.96
CA HIS A 27 4.89 -4.29 13.92
C HIS A 27 6.09 -3.51 14.48
N ALA A 28 7.09 -4.22 15.04
CA ALA A 28 8.30 -3.61 15.60
C ALA A 28 9.04 -2.68 14.62
N PHE A 29 9.00 -2.98 13.32
CA PHE A 29 9.53 -2.09 12.28
C PHE A 29 8.81 -0.74 12.27
N VAL A 30 7.47 -0.76 12.30
CA VAL A 30 6.63 0.44 12.32
C VAL A 30 6.82 1.23 13.61
N GLU A 31 6.90 0.55 14.75
CA GLU A 31 7.17 1.21 16.04
C GLU A 31 8.56 1.85 16.07
N GLY A 32 9.56 1.22 15.43
CA GLY A 32 10.89 1.80 15.24
C GLY A 32 10.90 3.03 14.32
N LEU A 33 9.97 3.14 13.36
CA LEU A 33 9.77 4.38 12.60
C LEU A 33 9.21 5.49 13.50
N ARG A 34 8.27 5.13 14.38
CA ARG A 34 7.60 6.06 15.30
C ARG A 34 8.56 6.69 16.29
N ASP A 35 9.34 5.87 17.01
CA ASP A 35 10.25 6.34 18.07
C ASP A 35 11.69 6.60 17.58
N GLY A 36 11.96 6.36 16.30
CA GLY A 36 13.26 6.58 15.69
C GLY A 36 14.31 5.52 16.03
N SER A 37 13.93 4.42 16.70
CA SER A 37 14.86 3.35 17.07
C SER A 37 15.20 2.41 15.91
N LEU A 38 14.46 2.45 14.79
CA LEU A 38 14.77 1.60 13.64
C LEU A 38 16.20 1.90 13.14
N PRO A 39 17.06 0.91 12.93
CA PRO A 39 18.38 1.15 12.36
C PRO A 39 18.28 1.66 10.92
N ASN A 40 19.05 2.71 10.58
CA ASN A 40 19.03 3.27 9.22
C ASN A 40 19.34 2.22 8.13
N ALA A 41 20.23 1.25 8.41
CA ALA A 41 20.50 0.17 7.47
C ALA A 41 19.27 -0.71 7.18
N ALA A 42 18.42 -0.95 8.17
CA ALA A 42 17.17 -1.69 8.00
C ALA A 42 16.16 -0.87 7.17
N PHE A 43 16.07 0.44 7.41
CA PHE A 43 15.24 1.33 6.61
C PHE A 43 15.67 1.39 5.15
N LEU A 44 16.97 1.55 4.88
CA LEU A 44 17.50 1.55 3.52
C LEU A 44 17.30 0.20 2.82
N HIS A 45 17.50 -0.92 3.52
CA HIS A 45 17.20 -2.24 2.97
C HIS A 45 15.71 -2.39 2.62
N TYR A 46 14.82 -1.91 3.49
CA TYR A 46 13.39 -1.85 3.20
C TYR A 46 13.10 -1.05 1.93
N LEU A 47 13.64 0.17 1.78
CA LEU A 47 13.37 1.00 0.58
C LEU A 47 13.87 0.34 -0.72
N VAL A 48 14.98 -0.40 -0.67
CA VAL A 48 15.47 -1.18 -1.83
C VAL A 48 14.49 -2.28 -2.19
N GLN A 49 13.97 -3.02 -1.21
CA GLN A 49 12.96 -4.07 -1.46
C GLN A 49 11.61 -3.47 -1.87
N ASP A 50 11.22 -2.34 -1.29
CA ASP A 50 9.96 -1.67 -1.58
C ASP A 50 9.94 -1.09 -3.01
N TYR A 51 11.10 -0.67 -3.53
CA TYR A 51 11.24 -0.33 -4.95
C TYR A 51 10.86 -1.52 -5.86
N VAL A 52 11.36 -2.72 -5.58
CA VAL A 52 11.02 -3.93 -6.34
C VAL A 52 9.55 -4.29 -6.15
N PHE A 53 9.04 -4.18 -4.91
CA PHE A 53 7.63 -4.39 -4.59
C PHE A 53 6.72 -3.48 -5.43
N LEU A 54 7.00 -2.17 -5.46
CA LEU A 54 6.21 -1.16 -6.16
C LEU A 54 6.15 -1.38 -7.68
N ILE A 55 7.21 -1.94 -8.28
CA ILE A 55 7.17 -2.35 -9.70
C ILE A 55 6.10 -3.42 -9.91
N HIS A 56 6.07 -4.46 -9.07
CA HIS A 56 5.08 -5.53 -9.17
C HIS A 56 3.67 -5.06 -8.77
N PHE A 57 3.58 -4.23 -7.73
CA PHE A 57 2.32 -3.66 -7.26
C PHE A 57 1.67 -2.77 -8.32
N SER A 58 2.47 -1.99 -9.05
CA SER A 58 2.01 -1.19 -10.20
C SER A 58 1.47 -2.05 -11.35
N ARG A 59 2.08 -3.22 -11.60
CA ARG A 59 1.57 -4.20 -12.59
C ARG A 59 0.24 -4.80 -12.11
N ALA A 60 0.11 -5.11 -10.82
CA ALA A 60 -1.14 -5.61 -10.25
C ALA A 60 -2.28 -4.57 -10.35
N TRP A 61 -2.01 -3.29 -10.10
CA TRP A 61 -2.98 -2.22 -10.34
C TRP A 61 -3.33 -2.03 -11.82
N SER A 62 -2.36 -2.25 -12.72
CA SER A 62 -2.62 -2.24 -14.16
C SER A 62 -3.55 -3.40 -14.60
N LEU A 63 -3.40 -4.58 -14.00
CA LEU A 63 -4.35 -5.69 -14.16
C LEU A 63 -5.75 -5.31 -13.68
N GLY A 64 -5.86 -4.44 -12.67
CA GLY A 64 -7.14 -3.85 -12.25
C GLY A 64 -7.83 -3.08 -13.38
N VAL A 65 -7.09 -2.32 -14.19
CA VAL A 65 -7.64 -1.63 -15.37
C VAL A 65 -8.17 -2.63 -16.40
N GLU A 66 -7.47 -3.73 -16.61
CA GLU A 66 -7.89 -4.81 -17.53
C GLU A 66 -9.16 -5.52 -17.05
N LYS A 67 -9.26 -5.79 -15.74
CA LYS A 67 -10.38 -6.54 -15.13
C LYS A 67 -11.61 -5.70 -14.81
N ALA A 68 -11.50 -4.38 -14.87
CA ALA A 68 -12.60 -3.47 -14.60
C ALA A 68 -13.76 -3.67 -15.60
N GLU A 69 -15.00 -3.57 -15.10
CA GLU A 69 -16.22 -3.64 -15.93
C GLU A 69 -16.83 -2.26 -16.16
N THR A 70 -16.40 -1.26 -15.39
CA THR A 70 -16.91 0.10 -15.50
C THR A 70 -15.79 1.09 -15.78
N LEU A 71 -16.13 2.14 -16.51
CA LEU A 71 -15.17 3.22 -16.78
C LEU A 71 -14.70 3.92 -15.49
N ASN A 72 -15.51 3.90 -14.42
CA ASN A 72 -15.11 4.43 -13.13
C ASN A 72 -14.02 3.57 -12.48
N GLU A 73 -14.21 2.25 -12.44
CA GLU A 73 -13.17 1.31 -11.95
C GLU A 73 -11.87 1.47 -12.74
N MET A 74 -11.94 1.54 -14.08
CA MET A 74 -10.77 1.76 -14.93
C MET A 74 -10.03 3.06 -14.58
N ARG A 75 -10.77 4.17 -14.39
CA ARG A 75 -10.19 5.48 -14.07
C ARG A 75 -9.49 5.49 -12.72
N VAL A 76 -10.11 4.90 -11.71
CA VAL A 76 -9.52 4.81 -10.36
C VAL A 76 -8.25 3.96 -10.42
N CYS A 77 -8.31 2.77 -11.02
CA CYS A 77 -7.12 1.91 -11.15
C CYS A 77 -5.99 2.60 -11.92
N ALA A 78 -6.30 3.27 -13.04
CA ALA A 78 -5.29 3.99 -13.83
C ALA A 78 -4.67 5.17 -13.07
N ALA A 79 -5.47 5.90 -12.30
CA ALA A 79 -4.97 6.98 -11.44
C ALA A 79 -4.07 6.42 -10.33
N THR A 80 -4.39 5.26 -9.76
CA THR A 80 -3.53 4.59 -8.78
C THR A 80 -2.20 4.11 -9.41
N VAL A 81 -2.22 3.61 -10.65
CA VAL A 81 -0.97 3.29 -11.38
C VAL A 81 -0.12 4.54 -11.58
N ASP A 82 -0.71 5.68 -11.97
CA ASP A 82 0.01 6.94 -12.10
C ASP A 82 0.64 7.36 -10.76
N ALA A 83 -0.13 7.32 -9.67
CA ALA A 83 0.32 7.62 -8.31
C ALA A 83 1.56 6.79 -7.93
N LEU A 84 1.54 5.48 -8.20
CA LEU A 84 2.63 4.57 -7.86
C LEU A 84 3.87 4.81 -8.73
N VAL A 85 3.70 4.82 -10.05
CA VAL A 85 4.82 4.84 -11.01
C VAL A 85 5.48 6.22 -11.07
N ASN A 86 4.69 7.29 -11.09
CA ASN A 86 5.18 8.63 -11.35
C ASN A 86 5.44 9.45 -10.08
N HIS A 87 4.83 9.09 -8.94
CA HIS A 87 4.97 9.86 -7.69
C HIS A 87 5.67 9.07 -6.59
N GLU A 88 5.13 7.92 -6.16
CA GLU A 88 5.66 7.17 -5.01
C GLU A 88 7.06 6.58 -5.26
N MET A 89 7.31 6.07 -6.49
CA MET A 89 8.63 5.57 -6.88
C MET A 89 9.72 6.66 -6.78
N SER A 90 9.37 7.91 -7.10
CA SER A 90 10.34 9.03 -7.11
C SER A 90 10.88 9.34 -5.71
N LEU A 91 10.05 9.17 -4.67
CA LEU A 91 10.46 9.34 -3.28
C LEU A 91 11.50 8.30 -2.88
N HIS A 92 11.24 7.02 -3.19
CA HIS A 92 12.15 5.92 -2.90
C HIS A 92 13.52 6.13 -3.57
N VAL A 93 13.52 6.47 -4.86
CA VAL A 93 14.76 6.74 -5.61
C VAL A 93 15.52 7.92 -4.99
N LYS A 94 14.84 9.01 -4.64
CA LYS A 94 15.47 10.19 -4.02
C LYS A 94 16.09 9.87 -2.66
N THR A 95 15.37 9.15 -1.79
CA THR A 95 15.85 8.79 -0.45
C THR A 95 17.03 7.82 -0.52
N CYS A 96 16.96 6.81 -1.39
CA CYS A 96 18.07 5.89 -1.65
C CYS A 96 19.29 6.61 -2.23
N ALA A 97 19.10 7.53 -3.18
CA ALA A 97 20.19 8.30 -3.77
C ALA A 97 20.90 9.19 -2.74
N ALA A 98 20.17 9.78 -1.79
CA ALA A 98 20.76 10.56 -0.69
C ALA A 98 21.65 9.70 0.23
N ALA A 99 21.42 8.39 0.26
CA ALA A 99 22.24 7.40 0.98
C ALA A 99 23.33 6.76 0.10
N GLY A 100 23.51 7.20 -1.15
CA GLY A 100 24.51 6.68 -2.09
C GLY A 100 24.09 5.41 -2.83
N ILE A 101 22.81 5.05 -2.83
CA ILE A 101 22.26 3.94 -3.60
C ILE A 101 21.65 4.51 -4.88
N ASP A 102 22.28 4.25 -6.02
CA ASP A 102 21.79 4.74 -7.31
C ASP A 102 20.62 3.90 -7.86
N GLU A 103 19.91 4.47 -8.83
CA GLU A 103 18.74 3.82 -9.43
C GLU A 103 19.10 2.51 -10.15
N ALA A 104 20.32 2.42 -10.72
CA ALA A 104 20.80 1.18 -11.32
C ALA A 104 20.94 0.05 -10.29
N THR A 105 21.37 0.38 -9.07
CA THR A 105 21.45 -0.56 -7.95
C THR A 105 20.05 -1.01 -7.53
N LEU A 106 19.08 -0.09 -7.44
CA LEU A 106 17.68 -0.41 -7.16
C LEU A 106 17.08 -1.33 -8.23
N PHE A 107 17.29 -1.00 -9.51
CA PHE A 107 16.80 -1.79 -10.64
C PHE A 107 17.35 -3.22 -10.66
N ASN A 108 18.60 -3.41 -10.25
CA ASN A 108 19.25 -4.72 -10.21
C ASN A 108 19.14 -5.40 -8.84
N ALA A 109 18.36 -4.85 -7.90
CA ALA A 109 18.18 -5.45 -6.58
C ALA A 109 17.56 -6.84 -6.72
N VAL A 110 18.08 -7.80 -5.96
CA VAL A 110 17.51 -9.14 -5.88
C VAL A 110 16.27 -9.08 -5.00
N GLU A 111 15.14 -9.51 -5.55
CA GLU A 111 13.87 -9.65 -4.83
C GLU A 111 14.03 -10.71 -3.73
N GLU A 112 13.80 -10.33 -2.47
CA GLU A 112 13.84 -11.25 -1.33
C GLU A 112 12.61 -12.16 -1.30
N PHE A 113 12.70 -13.28 -0.58
CA PHE A 113 11.68 -14.33 -0.59
C PHE A 113 10.31 -13.83 -0.14
N GLU A 114 10.25 -13.03 0.93
CA GLU A 114 9.01 -12.47 1.48
C GLU A 114 8.35 -11.49 0.50
N ASN A 115 9.17 -10.69 -0.20
CA ASN A 115 8.72 -9.75 -1.22
C ASN A 115 8.12 -10.48 -2.43
N LEU A 116 8.84 -11.50 -2.91
CA LEU A 116 8.37 -12.37 -3.99
C LEU A 116 7.07 -13.08 -3.59
N ALA A 117 7.01 -13.67 -2.40
CA ALA A 117 5.82 -14.37 -1.93
C ALA A 117 4.60 -13.44 -1.92
N TYR A 118 4.77 -12.19 -1.47
CA TYR A 118 3.68 -11.22 -1.44
C TYR A 118 3.24 -10.81 -2.86
N THR A 119 4.18 -10.34 -3.68
CA THR A 119 3.82 -9.78 -4.99
C THR A 119 3.27 -10.85 -5.94
N ARG A 120 3.79 -12.09 -5.86
CA ARG A 120 3.24 -13.21 -6.64
C ARG A 120 1.87 -13.63 -6.14
N TYR A 121 1.62 -13.65 -4.83
CA TYR A 121 0.28 -13.91 -4.30
C TYR A 121 -0.75 -12.91 -4.84
N VAL A 122 -0.46 -11.60 -4.80
CA VAL A 122 -1.38 -10.56 -5.30
C VAL A 122 -1.63 -10.71 -6.79
N MET A 123 -0.57 -10.94 -7.58
CA MET A 123 -0.69 -11.15 -9.02
C MET A 123 -1.49 -12.40 -9.35
N ASP A 124 -1.23 -13.52 -8.67
CA ASP A 124 -1.92 -14.79 -8.91
C ASP A 124 -3.40 -14.73 -8.50
N ALA A 125 -3.72 -14.11 -7.36
CA ALA A 125 -5.10 -13.85 -6.94
C ALA A 125 -5.86 -13.07 -8.01
N GLY A 126 -5.24 -12.02 -8.56
CA GLY A 126 -5.81 -11.27 -9.65
C GLY A 126 -5.98 -12.10 -10.92
N LEU A 127 -4.92 -12.77 -11.40
CA LEU A 127 -4.93 -13.50 -12.67
C LEU A 127 -5.94 -14.64 -12.67
N GLN A 128 -6.02 -15.41 -11.59
CA GLN A 128 -6.93 -16.56 -11.47
C GLN A 128 -8.35 -16.17 -11.07
N GLY A 129 -8.50 -15.07 -10.33
CA GLY A 129 -9.78 -14.56 -9.84
C GLY A 129 -10.41 -13.48 -10.73
N ASP A 130 -11.38 -12.77 -10.15
CA ASP A 130 -12.05 -11.63 -10.75
C ASP A 130 -11.52 -10.28 -10.21
N PHE A 131 -12.24 -9.19 -10.49
CA PHE A 131 -11.85 -7.86 -10.02
C PHE A 131 -11.89 -7.77 -8.48
N GLN A 132 -12.84 -8.44 -7.82
CA GLN A 132 -12.98 -8.43 -6.37
C GLN A 132 -11.83 -9.17 -5.69
N ASP A 133 -11.41 -10.31 -6.26
CA ASP A 133 -10.25 -11.07 -5.76
C ASP A 133 -8.97 -10.22 -5.78
N LEU A 134 -8.73 -9.53 -6.90
CA LEU A 134 -7.60 -8.61 -7.02
C LEU A 134 -7.69 -7.45 -6.03
N MET A 135 -8.86 -6.80 -5.92
CA MET A 135 -9.05 -5.69 -4.98
C MET A 135 -8.87 -6.12 -3.52
N ALA A 136 -9.34 -7.31 -3.16
CA ALA A 136 -9.15 -7.88 -1.83
C ALA A 136 -7.68 -8.13 -1.52
N ALA A 137 -6.89 -8.57 -2.50
CA ALA A 137 -5.45 -8.79 -2.34
C ALA A 137 -4.63 -7.48 -2.29
N LEU A 138 -5.05 -6.43 -3.01
CA LEU A 138 -4.37 -5.12 -3.04
C LEU A 138 -4.68 -4.24 -1.81
N ALA A 139 -5.92 -4.29 -1.31
CA ALA A 139 -6.43 -3.39 -0.28
C ALA A 139 -5.58 -3.33 1.01
N PRO A 140 -5.08 -4.46 1.58
CA PRO A 140 -4.28 -4.42 2.81
C PRO A 140 -3.05 -3.52 2.74
N CYS A 141 -2.32 -3.52 1.62
CA CYS A 141 -1.14 -2.67 1.46
C CYS A 141 -1.54 -1.19 1.47
N CYS A 142 -2.46 -0.82 0.58
CA CYS A 142 -2.95 0.54 0.41
C CYS A 142 -3.49 1.15 1.71
N PHE A 143 -4.39 0.43 2.37
CA PHE A 143 -5.07 0.92 3.57
C PHE A 143 -4.23 0.78 4.83
N GLY A 144 -3.34 -0.22 4.87
CA GLY A 144 -2.41 -0.43 5.97
C GLY A 144 -1.42 0.72 6.07
N TYR A 145 -0.78 1.09 4.96
CA TYR A 145 0.13 2.22 4.93
C TYR A 145 -0.57 3.54 5.26
N GLY A 146 -1.80 3.74 4.78
CA GLY A 146 -2.59 4.90 5.16
C GLY A 146 -2.93 4.97 6.66
N GLU A 147 -3.32 3.86 7.27
CA GLU A 147 -3.61 3.76 8.71
C GLU A 147 -2.33 3.96 9.56
N ILE A 148 -1.22 3.36 9.14
CA ILE A 148 0.09 3.52 9.78
C ILE A 148 0.54 4.98 9.70
N GLY A 149 0.50 5.59 8.51
CA GLY A 149 0.91 6.98 8.29
C GLY A 149 0.17 7.95 9.21
N LEU A 150 -1.16 7.89 9.23
CA LEU A 150 -1.98 8.73 10.11
C LEU A 150 -1.65 8.52 11.59
N ARG A 151 -1.55 7.27 12.03
CA ARG A 151 -1.20 6.95 13.43
C ARG A 151 0.17 7.50 13.81
N LEU A 152 1.17 7.34 12.93
CA LEU A 152 2.52 7.79 13.22
C LEU A 152 2.66 9.32 13.13
N ALA A 153 1.89 10.00 12.29
CA ALA A 153 1.87 11.45 12.24
C ALA A 153 1.50 12.08 13.60
N GLU A 154 0.67 11.40 14.37
CA GLU A 154 0.22 11.85 15.70
C GLU A 154 1.11 11.36 16.85
N THR A 155 1.73 10.19 16.69
CA THR A 155 2.40 9.48 17.81
C THR A 155 3.91 9.42 17.70
N ALA A 156 4.49 9.82 16.56
CA ALA A 156 5.93 9.81 16.36
C ALA A 156 6.65 10.85 17.22
N VAL A 157 7.83 10.49 17.72
CA VAL A 157 8.70 11.43 18.44
C VAL A 157 9.11 12.57 17.52
N ALA A 158 9.24 13.78 18.07
CA ALA A 158 9.43 14.99 17.26
C ALA A 158 10.64 14.91 16.32
N ASP A 159 11.71 14.25 16.75
CA ASP A 159 13.00 14.14 16.10
C ASP A 159 13.24 12.79 15.37
N THR A 160 12.19 12.00 15.11
CA THR A 160 12.35 10.77 14.31
C THR A 160 12.98 11.09 12.94
N PRO A 161 14.02 10.36 12.50
CA PRO A 161 14.63 10.57 11.18
C PRO A 161 13.70 10.15 10.04
N TYR A 162 12.62 9.41 10.33
CA TYR A 162 11.70 8.84 9.35
C TYR A 162 10.49 9.73 9.05
N ARG A 163 10.56 11.02 9.40
CA ARG A 163 9.43 11.95 9.30
C ARG A 163 8.94 12.17 7.86
N GLU A 164 9.83 12.14 6.86
CA GLU A 164 9.44 12.27 5.45
C GLU A 164 8.53 11.11 5.04
N TRP A 165 8.91 9.87 5.34
CA TRP A 165 8.10 8.67 5.10
C TRP A 165 6.73 8.75 5.80
N ILE A 166 6.71 9.15 7.08
CA ILE A 166 5.45 9.29 7.84
C ILE A 166 4.55 10.34 7.19
N THR A 167 5.13 11.46 6.76
CA THR A 167 4.40 12.56 6.12
C THR A 167 3.79 12.10 4.81
N THR A 168 4.49 11.32 3.99
CA THR A 168 3.99 10.80 2.72
C THR A 168 2.70 10.01 2.88
N TYR A 169 2.66 9.04 3.81
CA TYR A 169 1.47 8.19 3.97
C TYR A 169 0.36 8.85 4.81
N ALA A 170 0.70 9.84 5.63
CA ALA A 170 -0.28 10.68 6.32
C ALA A 170 -0.85 11.80 5.44
N ASP A 171 -0.26 12.04 4.26
CA ASP A 171 -0.62 13.16 3.40
C ASP A 171 -2.07 13.08 2.93
N VAL A 172 -2.71 14.25 2.82
CA VAL A 172 -4.11 14.36 2.42
C VAL A 172 -4.35 13.79 1.01
N ASP A 173 -3.39 13.91 0.11
CA ASP A 173 -3.51 13.41 -1.26
C ASP A 173 -3.47 11.87 -1.25
N TYR A 174 -2.57 11.26 -0.48
CA TYR A 174 -2.53 9.80 -0.30
C TYR A 174 -3.85 9.30 0.28
N GLN A 175 -4.33 9.91 1.37
CA GLN A 175 -5.56 9.52 2.03
C GLN A 175 -6.79 9.68 1.13
N SER A 176 -6.84 10.73 0.30
CA SER A 176 -7.91 10.97 -0.66
C SER A 176 -7.97 9.88 -1.74
N VAL A 177 -6.81 9.45 -2.25
CA VAL A 177 -6.73 8.31 -3.18
C VAL A 177 -7.24 7.04 -2.50
N MET A 178 -6.83 6.77 -1.26
CA MET A 178 -7.27 5.57 -0.53
C MET A 178 -8.77 5.56 -0.25
N VAL A 179 -9.38 6.71 0.09
CA VAL A 179 -10.84 6.83 0.22
C VAL A 179 -11.53 6.54 -1.11
N THR A 180 -10.99 7.05 -2.22
CA THR A 180 -11.53 6.80 -3.57
C THR A 180 -11.46 5.32 -3.94
N VAL A 181 -10.34 4.66 -3.62
CA VAL A 181 -10.17 3.21 -3.81
C VAL A 181 -11.20 2.44 -2.97
N GLY A 182 -11.37 2.80 -1.69
CA GLY A 182 -12.37 2.17 -0.81
C GLY A 182 -13.80 2.27 -1.35
N GLN A 183 -14.19 3.45 -1.86
CA GLN A 183 -15.49 3.66 -2.49
C GLN A 183 -15.65 2.85 -3.79
N MET A 184 -14.60 2.74 -4.59
CA MET A 184 -14.61 1.89 -5.78
C MET A 184 -14.82 0.42 -5.40
N ILE A 185 -14.13 -0.07 -4.36
CA ILE A 185 -14.28 -1.45 -3.87
C ILE A 185 -15.71 -1.69 -3.40
N ASP A 186 -16.28 -0.80 -2.58
CA ASP A 186 -17.67 -0.90 -2.13
C ASP A 186 -18.66 -0.97 -3.30
N ALA A 187 -18.48 -0.11 -4.32
CA ALA A 187 -19.32 -0.11 -5.51
C ALA A 187 -19.15 -1.38 -6.35
N ALA A 188 -17.92 -1.86 -6.51
CA ALA A 188 -17.59 -3.06 -7.28
C ALA A 188 -18.19 -4.32 -6.64
N ILE A 189 -18.12 -4.43 -5.31
CA ILE A 189 -18.71 -5.51 -4.52
C ILE A 189 -20.23 -5.45 -4.63
N LYS A 190 -20.82 -4.29 -4.36
CA LYS A 190 -22.28 -4.11 -4.46
C LYS A 190 -22.82 -4.46 -5.85
N ARG A 191 -22.11 -4.06 -6.91
CA ARG A 191 -22.49 -4.35 -8.30
C ARG A 191 -22.55 -5.85 -8.58
N ARG A 192 -21.61 -6.63 -8.03
CA ARG A 192 -21.41 -8.05 -8.39
C ARG A 192 -22.05 -9.01 -7.41
N LEU A 193 -22.09 -8.67 -6.12
CA LEU A 193 -22.59 -9.51 -5.04
C LEU A 193 -23.91 -8.99 -4.42
N GLY A 194 -24.33 -7.77 -4.73
CA GLY A 194 -25.55 -7.15 -4.21
C GLY A 194 -25.33 -6.36 -2.91
N ASP A 195 -26.43 -5.92 -2.29
CA ASP A 195 -26.42 -5.03 -1.12
C ASP A 195 -25.97 -5.71 0.19
N ASP A 196 -25.97 -7.04 0.24
CA ASP A 196 -25.59 -7.84 1.41
C ASP A 196 -24.59 -8.93 1.00
N PRO A 197 -23.30 -8.58 0.84
CA PRO A 197 -22.26 -9.51 0.40
C PRO A 197 -21.70 -10.40 1.52
N ALA A 198 -22.32 -10.40 2.72
CA ALA A 198 -21.85 -11.08 3.93
C ALA A 198 -21.99 -12.61 3.88
#